data_AF-A0AAE4AW41-F1
#
_entry.id   AF-A0AAE4AW41-F1
#
_cell.length_a   1.000
_cell.length_b   1.000
_cell.length_c   1.000
_cell.angle_alpha   90.00
_cell.angle_beta   90.00
_cell.angle_gamma   90.00
#
_symmetry.space_group_name_H-M   'P 1'
#
loop_
_entity.id
_entity.type
_entity.pdbx_description
1 polymer ?
#
loop_
_entity_poly.entity_id
_entity_poly.type
_entity_poly.pdbx_seq_one_letter_code
_entity_poly.pdbx_strand_id
1 'polypeptide(L)'
;MSDVTDGRPVRALWWVGLGSAAGLLLVVTATLSADVYGLPVLVAFGAATAGCAALPLVPVRPRLAAALQFAAVLVFAWTQPVDEHAWPLAVPVMVVLIFYVGLVGLCRPWREAVATWWASALILILLAILDPRGRNFDAADETLVVYATNSALVLFGAIAWRQRALIRRQLADARCARRRACATWTSWPSPPGAAASRCS
;
A
#
# COMPACT_ATOMS: atom_id res chain seq x y z
N MET A 1 -32.16 17.62 -7.73
CA MET A 1 -30.79 18.08 -8.00
C MET A 1 -29.95 17.74 -6.78
N SER A 2 -29.68 16.44 -6.60
CA SER A 2 -29.10 15.84 -5.40
C SER A 2 -28.75 14.39 -5.75
N ASP A 3 -27.54 14.14 -6.25
CA ASP A 3 -26.86 12.83 -6.27
C ASP A 3 -25.56 12.86 -7.12
N VAL A 4 -24.57 13.64 -6.69
CA VAL A 4 -23.20 13.59 -7.28
C VAL A 4 -22.11 13.46 -6.20
N THR A 5 -22.47 13.29 -4.92
CA THR A 5 -21.51 13.34 -3.80
C THR A 5 -21.14 12.00 -3.15
N ASP A 6 -21.69 10.86 -3.58
CA ASP A 6 -21.48 9.61 -2.84
C ASP A 6 -20.09 8.96 -3.03
N GLY A 7 -19.31 9.40 -4.03
CA GLY A 7 -17.93 8.91 -4.23
C GLY A 7 -16.83 9.70 -3.52
N ARG A 8 -17.13 10.90 -3.02
CA ARG A 8 -16.13 11.82 -2.43
C ARG A 8 -15.71 11.50 -0.99
N PRO A 9 -16.60 11.10 -0.06
CA PRO A 9 -16.21 10.97 1.36
C PRO A 9 -15.25 9.81 1.59
N VAL A 10 -15.43 8.68 0.91
CA VAL A 10 -14.55 7.50 1.05
C VAL A 10 -13.16 7.78 0.50
N ARG A 11 -13.09 8.49 -0.63
CA ARG A 11 -11.80 8.87 -1.25
C ARG A 11 -11.08 9.91 -0.38
N ALA A 12 -11.79 10.90 0.14
CA ALA A 12 -11.23 11.89 1.05
C ALA A 12 -10.72 11.24 2.35
N LEU A 13 -11.51 10.36 2.97
CA LEU A 13 -11.11 9.63 4.17
C LEU A 13 -9.87 8.76 3.93
N TRP A 14 -9.76 8.12 2.77
CA TRP A 14 -8.58 7.35 2.40
C TRP A 14 -7.33 8.22 2.26
N TRP A 15 -7.45 9.40 1.63
CA TRP A 15 -6.35 10.36 1.53
C TRP A 15 -5.93 10.94 2.88
N VAL A 16 -6.89 11.24 3.75
CA VAL A 16 -6.61 11.70 5.12
C VAL A 16 -5.89 10.60 5.89
N GLY A 17 -6.39 9.36 5.85
CA GLY A 17 -5.75 8.22 6.51
C GLY A 17 -4.33 7.98 6.00
N LEU A 18 -4.11 8.07 4.68
CA LEU A 18 -2.79 7.91 4.08
C LEU A 18 -1.84 9.05 4.46
N GLY A 19 -2.33 10.30 4.48
CA GLY A 19 -1.57 11.47 4.90
C GLY A 19 -1.21 11.42 6.39
N SER A 20 -2.15 11.06 7.25
CA SER A 20 -1.92 10.89 8.69
C SER A 20 -0.94 9.77 8.98
N ALA A 21 -1.06 8.62 8.31
CA ALA A 21 -0.10 7.53 8.42
C ALA A 21 1.30 7.97 7.96
N ALA A 22 1.40 8.63 6.80
CA ALA A 22 2.69 9.14 6.30
C ALA A 22 3.32 10.16 7.26
N GLY A 23 2.53 11.07 7.84
CA GLY A 23 3.01 12.04 8.83
C GLY A 23 3.51 11.38 10.11
N LEU A 24 2.77 10.40 10.63
CA LEU A 24 3.18 9.63 11.81
C LEU A 24 4.48 8.86 11.54
N LEU A 25 4.56 8.16 10.40
CA LEU A 25 5.76 7.43 10.00
C LEU A 25 6.95 8.37 9.81
N LEU A 26 6.74 9.58 9.29
CA LEU A 26 7.79 10.58 9.14
C LEU A 26 8.38 10.97 10.50
N VAL A 27 7.52 11.33 11.46
CA VAL A 27 7.95 11.75 12.80
C VAL A 27 8.69 10.61 13.50
N VAL A 28 8.10 9.40 13.51
CA VAL A 28 8.71 8.23 14.15
C VAL A 28 10.05 7.89 13.49
N THR A 29 10.11 7.85 12.16
CA THR A 29 11.33 7.49 11.43
C THR A 29 12.42 8.54 11.62
N ALA A 30 12.10 9.83 11.52
CA ALA A 30 13.07 10.90 11.68
C ALA A 30 13.65 10.93 13.11
N THR A 31 12.79 10.84 14.13
CA THR A 31 13.22 10.86 15.54
C THR A 31 14.07 9.64 15.87
N LEU A 32 13.61 8.43 15.54
CA LEU A 32 14.37 7.21 15.83
C LEU A 32 15.68 7.15 15.05
N SER A 33 15.69 7.58 13.80
CA SER A 33 16.91 7.62 12.98
C SER A 33 17.96 8.56 13.56
N ALA A 34 17.55 9.73 14.05
CA ALA A 34 18.48 10.69 14.64
C ALA A 34 18.95 10.27 16.04
N ASP A 35 18.03 9.82 16.90
CA ASP A 35 18.30 9.59 18.32
C ASP A 35 18.90 8.19 18.59
N VAL A 36 18.31 7.15 17.98
CA VAL A 36 18.72 5.75 18.23
C VAL A 36 19.83 5.31 17.28
N TYR A 37 19.75 5.71 16.00
CA TYR A 37 20.69 5.28 14.97
C TYR A 37 21.80 6.31 14.69
N GLY A 38 21.85 7.41 15.46
CA GLY A 38 22.94 8.41 15.39
C GLY A 38 23.09 9.10 14.03
N LEU A 39 22.05 9.10 13.19
CA LEU A 39 22.12 9.73 11.87
C LEU A 39 22.09 11.26 12.01
N PRO A 40 22.84 12.01 11.17
CA PRO A 40 22.73 13.45 11.12
C PRO A 40 21.27 13.88 10.88
N VAL A 41 20.75 14.77 11.73
CA VAL A 41 19.33 15.16 11.74
C VAL A 41 18.83 15.58 10.37
N LEU A 42 19.64 16.34 9.61
CA LEU A 42 19.31 16.79 8.25
C LEU A 42 19.14 15.61 7.27
N VAL A 43 20.00 14.60 7.37
CA VAL A 43 19.97 13.40 6.51
C VAL A 43 18.77 12.54 6.88
N ALA A 44 18.58 12.27 8.18
CA ALA A 44 17.46 11.50 8.70
C ALA A 44 16.12 12.13 8.30
N PHE A 45 15.98 13.45 8.48
CA PHE A 45 14.78 14.18 8.11
C PHE A 45 14.55 14.20 6.59
N GLY A 46 15.59 14.46 5.79
CA GLY A 46 15.48 14.49 4.33
C GLY A 46 15.08 13.14 3.75
N ALA A 47 15.74 12.06 4.18
CA ALA A 47 15.46 10.71 3.70
C ALA A 47 14.09 10.20 4.20
N ALA A 48 13.71 10.48 5.46
CA ALA A 48 12.38 10.15 5.97
C ALA A 48 11.29 10.92 5.21
N THR A 49 11.52 12.20 4.90
CA THR A 49 10.59 13.01 4.10
C THR A 49 10.44 12.44 2.69
N ALA A 50 11.54 12.06 2.04
CA ALA A 50 11.50 11.46 0.71
C ALA A 50 10.72 10.13 0.69
N GLY A 51 10.94 9.25 1.67
CA GLY A 51 10.20 8.00 1.81
C GLY A 51 8.72 8.21 2.13
N CYS A 52 8.40 9.13 3.04
CA CYS A 52 7.00 9.42 3.38
C CYS A 52 6.25 10.16 2.28
N ALA A 53 6.94 11.01 1.50
CA ALA A 53 6.37 11.66 0.31
C ALA A 53 6.10 10.67 -0.83
N ALA A 54 6.80 9.53 -0.87
CA ALA A 54 6.54 8.48 -1.85
C ALA A 54 5.14 7.85 -1.68
N LEU A 55 4.63 7.74 -0.45
CA LEU A 55 3.33 7.14 -0.12
C LEU A 55 2.15 7.79 -0.86
N PRO A 56 1.89 9.11 -0.73
CA PRO A 56 0.81 9.76 -1.48
C PRO A 56 1.08 9.82 -2.99
N LEU A 57 2.33 9.63 -3.42
CA LEU A 57 2.72 9.64 -4.83
C LEU A 57 2.39 8.33 -5.56
N VAL A 58 2.30 7.19 -4.87
CA VAL A 58 1.99 5.86 -5.45
C VAL A 58 0.79 5.86 -6.41
N PRO A 59 -0.38 6.43 -6.05
CA PRO A 59 -1.53 6.46 -6.96
C PRO A 59 -1.31 7.36 -8.19
N VAL A 60 -0.51 8.43 -8.08
CA VAL A 60 -0.36 9.43 -9.15
C VAL A 60 0.81 9.11 -10.10
N ARG A 61 2.00 8.84 -9.55
CA ARG A 61 3.24 8.60 -10.30
C ARG A 61 4.07 7.46 -9.66
N PRO A 62 3.78 6.19 -10.01
CA PRO A 62 4.34 5.03 -9.31
C PRO A 62 5.86 4.89 -9.53
N ARG A 63 6.36 5.29 -10.71
CA ARG A 63 7.79 5.23 -11.02
C ARG A 63 8.60 6.23 -10.19
N LEU A 64 8.08 7.45 -10.03
CA LEU A 64 8.73 8.46 -9.17
C LEU A 64 8.65 8.06 -7.70
N ALA A 65 7.52 7.50 -7.27
CA ALA A 65 7.36 6.98 -5.92
C ALA A 65 8.41 5.90 -5.61
N ALA A 66 8.59 4.94 -6.52
CA ALA A 66 9.59 3.90 -6.38
C ALA A 66 11.01 4.47 -6.35
N ALA A 67 11.33 5.39 -7.26
CA ALA A 67 12.64 6.03 -7.29
C ALA A 67 12.95 6.80 -5.99
N LEU A 68 11.99 7.57 -5.47
CA LEU A 68 12.10 8.29 -4.19
C LEU A 68 12.27 7.33 -3.01
N GLN A 69 11.46 6.26 -2.96
CA GLN A 69 11.53 5.27 -1.89
C GLN A 69 12.87 4.54 -1.88
N PHE A 70 13.34 4.09 -3.05
CA PHE A 70 14.63 3.40 -3.16
C PHE A 70 15.80 4.35 -2.92
N ALA A 71 15.73 5.60 -3.38
CA ALA A 71 16.73 6.60 -3.06
C ALA A 71 16.82 6.86 -1.55
N ALA A 72 15.68 6.98 -0.85
CA ALA A 72 15.66 7.13 0.60
C ALA A 72 16.33 5.93 1.30
N VAL A 73 15.99 4.70 0.88
CA VAL A 73 16.61 3.47 1.40
C VAL A 73 18.11 3.44 1.18
N LEU A 74 18.59 3.79 -0.02
CA LEU A 74 20.02 3.85 -0.33
C LEU A 74 20.74 4.90 0.53
N VAL A 75 20.14 6.08 0.72
CA VAL A 75 20.70 7.12 1.58
C VAL A 75 20.82 6.61 3.02
N PHE A 76 19.78 5.98 3.57
CA PHE A 76 19.82 5.40 4.92
C PHE A 76 20.90 4.32 5.04
N ALA A 77 20.95 3.37 4.10
CA ALA A 77 21.94 2.29 4.11
C ALA A 77 23.38 2.83 4.05
N TRP A 78 23.62 3.89 3.26
CA TRP A 78 24.94 4.50 3.13
C TRP A 78 25.34 5.32 4.37
N THR A 79 24.37 5.95 5.02
CA THR A 79 24.64 6.91 6.11
C THR A 79 24.56 6.29 7.49
N GLN A 80 23.92 5.11 7.64
CA GLN A 80 23.88 4.41 8.92
C GLN A 80 25.28 4.09 9.44
N PRO A 81 25.56 4.31 10.72
CA PRO A 81 26.82 3.91 11.35
C PRO A 81 27.00 2.38 11.31
N VAL A 82 28.22 1.92 11.62
CA VAL A 82 28.56 0.50 11.68
C VAL A 82 28.07 -0.05 13.02
N ASP A 83 26.76 -0.25 13.14
CA ASP A 83 26.15 -1.00 14.24
C ASP A 83 25.59 -2.32 13.70
N GLU A 84 25.88 -3.42 14.39
CA GLU A 84 25.56 -4.78 13.94
C GLU A 84 24.07 -5.12 14.02
N HIS A 85 23.31 -4.49 14.93
CA HIS A 85 21.97 -4.93 15.32
C HIS A 85 20.82 -4.44 14.41
N ALA A 86 21.10 -3.66 13.36
CA ALA A 86 20.07 -3.11 12.48
C ALA A 86 20.56 -2.91 11.03
N TRP A 87 21.50 -3.75 10.62
CA TRP A 87 22.00 -3.80 9.24
C TRP A 87 21.13 -4.78 8.43
N PRO A 88 20.78 -4.51 7.15
CA PRO A 88 21.10 -3.33 6.33
C PRO A 88 20.12 -2.16 6.46
N LEU A 89 19.02 -2.33 7.20
CA LEU A 89 17.99 -1.30 7.38
C LEU A 89 17.59 -1.16 8.84
N ALA A 90 17.61 0.08 9.33
CA ALA A 90 16.92 0.46 10.56
C ALA A 90 15.45 0.02 10.53
N VAL A 91 14.96 -0.52 11.66
CA VAL A 91 13.58 -0.97 11.86
C VAL A 91 12.53 0.06 11.40
N PRO A 92 12.62 1.37 11.74
CA PRO A 92 11.64 2.34 11.25
C PRO A 92 11.62 2.46 9.72
N VAL A 93 12.78 2.42 9.06
CA VAL A 93 12.88 2.48 7.59
C VAL A 93 12.28 1.20 6.97
N MET A 94 12.49 0.05 7.62
CA MET A 94 11.90 -1.23 7.21
C MET A 94 10.37 -1.15 7.25
N VAL A 95 9.80 -0.59 8.32
CA VAL A 95 8.36 -0.39 8.46
C VAL A 95 7.81 0.51 7.34
N VAL A 96 8.48 1.62 7.02
CA VAL A 96 8.09 2.49 5.89
C VAL A 96 8.09 1.72 4.57
N LEU A 97 9.11 0.90 4.32
CA LEU A 97 9.22 0.11 3.09
C LEU A 97 8.14 -0.97 3.01
N ILE A 98 7.84 -1.66 4.11
CA ILE A 98 6.73 -2.63 4.19
C ILE A 98 5.40 -1.95 3.87
N PHE A 99 5.17 -0.77 4.47
CA PHE A 99 3.95 0.00 4.25
C PHE A 99 3.83 0.44 2.78
N TYR A 100 4.93 0.89 2.17
CA TYR A 100 5.00 1.23 0.75
C TYR A 100 4.63 0.04 -0.14
N VAL A 101 5.21 -1.14 0.09
CA VAL A 101 4.89 -2.37 -0.69
C VAL A 101 3.41 -2.76 -0.54
N GLY A 102 2.88 -2.70 0.69
CA GLY A 102 1.46 -2.94 0.95
C GLY A 102 0.55 -1.96 0.20
N LEU A 103 0.91 -0.69 0.19
CA LEU A 103 0.16 0.36 -0.52
C LEU A 103 0.18 0.13 -2.04
N VAL A 104 1.32 -0.28 -2.61
CA VAL A 104 1.41 -0.69 -4.02
C VAL A 104 0.50 -1.88 -4.29
N GLY A 105 0.48 -2.90 -3.42
CA GLY A 105 -0.44 -4.05 -3.51
C GLY A 105 -1.92 -3.66 -3.52
N LEU A 106 -2.27 -2.61 -2.76
CA LEU A 106 -3.63 -2.10 -2.70
C LEU A 106 -4.02 -1.28 -3.93
N CYS A 107 -3.10 -0.47 -4.47
CA CYS A 107 -3.37 0.48 -5.55
C CYS A 107 -3.13 -0.08 -6.97
N ARG A 108 -2.23 -1.05 -7.14
CA ARG A 108 -1.70 -1.49 -8.45
C ARG A 108 -2.01 -2.96 -8.75
N PRO A 109 -2.06 -3.39 -10.02
CA PRO A 109 -2.25 -4.80 -10.37
C PRO A 109 -1.23 -5.70 -9.65
N TRP A 110 -1.64 -6.91 -9.29
CA TRP A 110 -0.83 -7.82 -8.47
C TRP A 110 0.58 -8.06 -9.04
N ARG A 111 0.72 -8.08 -10.38
CA ARG A 111 2.01 -8.24 -11.07
C ARG A 111 2.99 -7.09 -10.75
N GLU A 112 2.51 -5.85 -10.73
CA GLU A 112 3.34 -4.68 -10.39
C GLU A 112 3.72 -4.69 -8.91
N ALA A 113 2.82 -5.14 -8.04
CA ALA A 113 3.05 -5.23 -6.61
C ALA A 113 4.10 -6.30 -6.27
N VAL A 114 3.99 -7.48 -6.88
CA VAL A 114 5.00 -8.54 -6.78
C VAL A 114 6.32 -8.10 -7.39
N ALA A 115 6.32 -7.40 -8.52
CA ALA A 115 7.54 -6.86 -9.11
C ALA A 115 8.22 -5.82 -8.21
N THR A 116 7.43 -4.95 -7.56
CA THR A 116 7.95 -3.95 -6.60
C THR A 116 8.54 -4.62 -5.37
N TRP A 117 7.89 -5.67 -4.86
CA TRP A 117 8.39 -6.46 -3.74
C TRP A 117 9.68 -7.21 -4.07
N TRP A 118 9.79 -7.80 -5.26
CA TRP A 118 11.03 -8.39 -5.71
C TRP A 118 12.12 -7.34 -5.91
N ALA A 119 11.81 -6.18 -6.48
CA ALA A 119 12.77 -5.10 -6.65
C ALA A 119 13.30 -4.59 -5.30
N SER A 120 12.43 -4.43 -4.30
CA SER A 120 12.86 -4.04 -2.95
C SER A 120 13.69 -5.12 -2.26
N ALA A 121 13.29 -6.38 -2.36
CA ALA A 121 14.08 -7.50 -1.83
C ALA A 121 15.47 -7.59 -2.48
N LEU A 122 15.54 -7.47 -3.81
CA LEU A 122 16.80 -7.48 -4.56
C LEU A 122 17.70 -6.31 -4.17
N ILE A 123 17.15 -5.11 -3.94
CA ILE A 123 17.95 -3.96 -3.48
C ILE A 123 18.54 -4.23 -2.10
N LEU A 124 17.78 -4.82 -1.17
CA LEU A 124 18.30 -5.15 0.16
C LEU A 124 19.38 -6.25 0.11
N ILE A 125 19.17 -7.29 -0.71
CA ILE A 125 20.18 -8.33 -0.95
C ILE A 125 21.44 -7.71 -1.57
N LEU A 126 21.28 -6.82 -2.55
CA LEU A 126 22.39 -6.15 -3.20
C LEU A 126 23.16 -5.27 -2.22
N LEU A 127 22.47 -4.54 -1.33
CA LEU A 127 23.09 -3.76 -0.26
C LEU A 127 23.85 -4.63 0.74
N ALA A 128 23.32 -5.82 1.07
CA ALA A 128 24.00 -6.77 1.94
C ALA A 128 25.27 -7.35 1.29
N ILE A 129 25.25 -7.62 -0.02
CA ILE A 129 26.40 -8.19 -0.75
C ILE A 129 27.46 -7.12 -1.07
N LEU A 130 27.04 -5.93 -1.52
CA LEU A 130 27.96 -4.86 -1.94
C LEU A 130 28.51 -4.05 -0.76
N ASP A 131 28.28 -4.47 0.49
CA ASP A 131 28.62 -3.66 1.66
C ASP A 131 30.09 -3.21 1.60
N PRO A 132 30.35 -1.91 1.35
CA PRO A 132 31.70 -1.41 1.18
C PRO A 132 32.48 -1.40 2.50
N ARG A 133 31.82 -1.68 3.62
CA ARG A 133 32.38 -1.68 4.97
C ARG A 133 32.72 -3.09 5.49
N GLY A 134 32.45 -4.13 4.71
CA GLY A 134 32.84 -5.50 5.03
C GLY A 134 32.12 -6.09 6.26
N ARG A 135 30.88 -5.70 6.54
CA ARG A 135 30.11 -6.30 7.64
C ARG A 135 29.74 -7.75 7.33
N ASN A 136 29.60 -8.55 8.38
CA ASN A 136 29.23 -9.96 8.26
C ASN A 136 27.80 -10.11 7.70
N PHE A 137 27.65 -11.01 6.73
CA PHE A 137 26.36 -11.32 6.10
C PHE A 137 25.33 -11.84 7.11
N ASP A 138 25.77 -12.51 8.18
CA ASP A 138 24.91 -13.04 9.24
C ASP A 138 24.06 -11.96 9.91
N ALA A 139 24.59 -10.73 10.08
CA ALA A 139 23.83 -9.63 10.66
C ALA A 139 22.72 -9.12 9.72
N ALA A 140 22.90 -9.27 8.41
CA ALA A 140 21.89 -8.90 7.42
C ALA A 140 20.79 -9.96 7.28
N ASP A 141 21.09 -11.24 7.56
CA ASP A 141 20.18 -12.36 7.37
C ASP A 141 18.91 -12.21 8.23
N GLU A 142 19.05 -11.93 9.52
CA GLU A 142 17.91 -11.76 10.42
C GLU A 142 16.97 -10.63 9.95
N THR A 143 17.54 -9.48 9.60
CA THR A 143 16.77 -8.32 9.11
C THR A 143 16.11 -8.62 7.76
N LEU A 144 16.79 -9.33 6.85
CA LEU A 144 16.25 -9.74 5.55
C LEU A 144 15.08 -10.71 5.70
N VAL A 145 15.20 -11.71 6.58
CA VAL A 145 14.14 -12.69 6.85
C VAL A 145 12.92 -12.01 7.47
N VAL A 146 13.13 -11.14 8.45
CA VAL A 146 12.06 -10.35 9.09
C VAL A 146 11.38 -9.47 8.05
N TYR A 147 12.14 -8.75 7.21
CA TYR A 147 11.58 -7.94 6.14
C TYR A 147 10.79 -8.78 5.15
N ALA A 148 11.35 -9.86 4.62
CA ALA A 148 10.73 -10.69 3.60
C ALA A 148 9.40 -11.28 4.09
N THR A 149 9.39 -11.80 5.32
CA THR A 149 8.20 -12.39 5.94
C THR A 149 7.10 -11.34 6.18
N ASN A 150 7.44 -10.22 6.82
CA ASN A 150 6.46 -9.18 7.13
C ASN A 150 5.94 -8.48 5.87
N SER A 151 6.81 -8.18 4.90
CA SER A 151 6.42 -7.56 3.64
C SER A 151 5.54 -8.49 2.79
N ALA A 152 5.85 -9.79 2.74
CA ALA A 152 5.01 -10.77 2.06
C ALA A 152 3.62 -10.84 2.72
N LEU A 153 3.53 -10.94 4.05
CA LEU A 153 2.25 -10.95 4.77
C LEU A 153 1.40 -9.72 4.46
N VAL A 154 2.01 -8.53 4.51
CA VAL A 154 1.32 -7.27 4.20
C VAL A 154 0.89 -7.22 2.73
N LEU A 155 1.75 -7.65 1.81
CA LEU A 155 1.46 -7.68 0.38
C LEU A 155 0.30 -8.63 0.05
N PHE A 156 0.36 -9.88 0.51
CA PHE A 156 -0.71 -10.85 0.30
C PHE A 156 -2.01 -10.41 0.99
N GLY A 157 -1.92 -9.84 2.19
CA GLY A 157 -3.06 -9.24 2.89
C GLY A 157 -3.72 -8.13 2.08
N ALA A 158 -2.94 -7.20 1.53
CA ALA A 158 -3.42 -6.10 0.69
C ALA A 158 -4.07 -6.60 -0.61
N ILE A 159 -3.44 -7.57 -1.28
CA ILE A 159 -3.99 -8.19 -2.50
C ILE A 159 -5.31 -8.90 -2.20
N ALA A 160 -5.35 -9.72 -1.15
CA ALA A 160 -6.55 -10.45 -0.73
C ALA A 160 -7.68 -9.48 -0.35
N TRP A 161 -7.36 -8.38 0.35
CA TRP A 161 -8.32 -7.34 0.70
C TRP A 161 -8.91 -6.68 -0.54
N ARG A 162 -8.07 -6.33 -1.52
CA ARG A 162 -8.52 -5.75 -2.79
C ARG A 162 -9.44 -6.70 -3.55
N GLN A 163 -9.08 -7.99 -3.65
CA GLN A 163 -9.92 -8.99 -4.31
C GLN A 163 -11.27 -9.13 -3.62
N ARG A 164 -11.28 -9.21 -2.28
CA ARG A 164 -12.54 -9.26 -1.49
C ARG A 164 -13.41 -8.03 -1.73
N ALA A 165 -12.81 -6.83 -1.82
CA ALA A 165 -13.54 -5.60 -2.10
C ALA A 165 -14.20 -5.61 -3.50
N LEU A 166 -13.49 -6.14 -4.51
CA LEU A 166 -14.04 -6.29 -5.87
C LEU A 166 -15.21 -7.28 -5.91
N ILE A 167 -15.06 -8.45 -5.27
CA ILE A 167 -16.13 -9.47 -5.20
C ILE A 167 -17.37 -8.89 -4.50
N ARG A 168 -17.19 -8.17 -3.39
CA ARG A 168 -18.32 -7.53 -2.68
C ARG A 168 -19.06 -6.50 -3.55
N ARG A 169 -18.34 -5.73 -4.36
CA ARG A 169 -18.94 -4.78 -5.30
C ARG A 169 -19.73 -5.49 -6.40
N GLN A 170 -19.15 -6.52 -7.02
CA GLN A 170 -19.85 -7.32 -8.04
C GLN A 170 -21.13 -7.96 -7.49
N LEU A 171 -21.11 -8.46 -6.26
CA LEU A 171 -22.29 -8.99 -5.59
C LEU A 171 -23.35 -7.92 -5.29
N ALA A 172 -22.92 -6.71 -4.89
CA ALA A 172 -23.84 -5.60 -4.67
C ALA A 172 -24.49 -5.14 -5.98
N ASP A 173 -23.71 -5.02 -7.05
CA ASP A 173 -24.19 -4.63 -8.38
C ASP A 173 -25.17 -5.66 -8.95
N ALA A 174 -24.88 -6.96 -8.80
CA ALA A 174 -25.77 -8.04 -9.21
C ALA A 174 -27.10 -8.01 -8.43
N ARG A 175 -27.07 -7.74 -7.12
CA ARG A 175 -28.29 -7.58 -6.30
C ARG A 175 -29.12 -6.36 -6.75
N CYS A 176 -28.47 -5.25 -7.05
CA CYS A 176 -29.13 -4.04 -7.54
C CYS A 176 -29.74 -4.24 -8.94
N ALA A 177 -29.02 -4.91 -9.84
CA ALA A 177 -29.52 -5.28 -11.16
C ALA A 177 -30.76 -6.19 -11.05
N ARG A 178 -30.73 -7.21 -10.18
CA ARG A 178 -31.88 -8.10 -9.93
C ARG A 178 -33.09 -7.34 -9.37
N ARG A 179 -32.90 -6.40 -8.44
CA ARG A 179 -33.98 -5.56 -7.90
C ARG A 179 -34.63 -4.70 -8.98
N ARG A 180 -33.83 -4.08 -9.86
CA ARG A 180 -34.34 -3.27 -10.98
C ARG A 180 -35.17 -4.10 -11.97
N ALA A 181 -34.69 -5.30 -12.33
CA ALA A 181 -35.44 -6.20 -13.22
C ALA A 181 -36.80 -6.62 -12.64
N CYS A 182 -36.88 -6.84 -11.31
CA CYS A 182 -38.13 -7.16 -10.64
C CYS A 182 -39.12 -5.97 -10.65
N ALA A 183 -38.62 -4.75 -10.40
CA ALA A 183 -39.43 -3.54 -10.42
C ALA A 183 -40.03 -3.26 -11.82
N THR A 184 -39.25 -3.48 -12.89
CA THR A 184 -39.74 -3.35 -14.27
C THR A 184 -40.78 -4.41 -14.64
N TRP A 185 -40.73 -5.60 -14.03
CA TRP A 185 -41.75 -6.65 -14.22
C TRP A 185 -43.07 -6.28 -13.52
N THR A 186 -43.01 -5.68 -12.34
CA THR A 186 -44.23 -5.25 -11.63
C THR A 186 -44.91 -4.05 -12.26
N SER A 187 -44.19 -3.23 -13.03
CA SER A 187 -44.76 -2.08 -13.75
C SER A 187 -45.27 -2.43 -15.16
N TRP A 188 -45.21 -3.69 -15.58
CA TRP A 188 -45.72 -4.08 -16.89
C TRP A 188 -47.25 -3.92 -16.91
N PRO A 189 -47.82 -3.15 -17.84
CA PRO A 189 -49.26 -3.02 -17.95
C PRO A 189 -49.83 -4.40 -18.26
N SER A 190 -50.75 -4.87 -17.39
CA SER A 190 -51.52 -6.08 -17.64
C SER A 190 -52.14 -5.99 -19.04
N PRO A 191 -52.02 -7.03 -19.88
CA PRO A 191 -52.61 -6.99 -21.20
C PRO A 191 -54.11 -6.69 -21.09
N PRO A 192 -54.64 -5.71 -21.82
CA PRO A 192 -56.06 -5.38 -21.80
C PRO A 192 -56.84 -6.56 -22.40
N GLY A 193 -57.37 -7.44 -21.55
CA GLY A 193 -58.17 -8.58 -22.02
C GLY A 193 -58.35 -9.76 -21.06
N ALA A 194 -57.58 -9.88 -19.97
CA ALA A 194 -57.61 -11.08 -19.12
C ALA A 194 -58.79 -11.19 -18.13
N ALA A 195 -59.82 -10.33 -18.22
CA ALA A 195 -60.86 -10.22 -17.18
C ALA A 195 -62.24 -10.85 -17.52
N ALA A 196 -62.43 -11.52 -18.66
CA ALA A 196 -63.81 -11.77 -19.15
C ALA A 196 -64.23 -13.24 -19.41
N SER A 197 -63.63 -14.27 -18.80
CA SER A 197 -64.05 -15.67 -19.09
C SER A 197 -64.14 -16.63 -17.89
N ARG A 198 -64.57 -16.13 -16.72
CA ARG A 198 -65.02 -17.02 -15.62
C ARG A 198 -66.41 -16.61 -15.17
N CYS A 199 -67.42 -17.05 -15.93
CA CYS A 199 -68.80 -17.24 -15.49
C CYS A 199 -69.59 -17.79 -16.71
N SER A 200 -69.47 -19.09 -16.95
CA SER A 200 -70.48 -19.91 -17.65
C SER A 200 -70.10 -21.37 -17.53
#